data_AF-A0AAV0PM83-F1
#
_entry.id   AF-A0AAV0PM83-F1
#
_cell.length_a   1.000
_cell.length_b   1.000
_cell.length_c   1.000
_cell.angle_alpha   90.00
_cell.angle_beta   90.00
_cell.angle_gamma   90.00
#
_symmetry.space_group_name_H-M   'P 1'
#
loop_
_entity.id
_entity.type
_entity.pdbx_description
1 polymer ?
#
loop_
_entity_poly.entity_id
_entity_poly.type
_entity_poly.pdbx_seq_one_letter_code
_entity_poly.pdbx_strand_id
1 'polypeptide(L)'
;MALLTPHKSEVVIQGPVCDSSQVIGWHLNKMKDTTTKREKIHVSGFAFNSSILWDPERWGRPSSSQRTSQNSIKFVKEAALDVEGETKLKGIPAQECSKIMVWRLRLPATATTKNVVPSSSSSDSN
;
A
#
# COMPACT_ATOMS: atom_id res chain seq x y z
N MET A 1 8.75 5.15 6.47
CA MET A 1 8.81 4.06 7.46
C MET A 1 9.13 2.74 6.78
N ALA A 2 9.77 1.81 7.47
CA ALA A 2 10.07 0.49 6.93
C ALA A 2 8.91 -0.51 7.14
N LEU A 3 8.67 -1.31 6.11
CA LEU A 3 7.69 -2.38 6.01
C LEU A 3 8.40 -3.73 6.03
N LEU A 4 7.99 -4.60 6.95
CA LEU A 4 8.40 -5.98 7.02
C LEU A 4 7.32 -6.89 6.42
N THR A 5 7.70 -7.77 5.50
CA THR A 5 6.82 -8.79 4.91
C THR A 5 7.47 -10.18 4.98
N PRO A 6 6.76 -11.21 5.47
CA PRO A 6 7.24 -12.58 5.42
C PRO A 6 7.16 -13.13 3.98
N HIS A 7 8.25 -13.79 3.55
CA HIS A 7 8.38 -14.38 2.23
C HIS A 7 8.98 -15.79 2.32
N LYS A 8 8.12 -16.81 2.38
CA LYS A 8 8.53 -18.22 2.54
C LYS A 8 9.40 -18.38 3.79
N SER A 9 10.67 -18.76 3.63
CA SER A 9 11.68 -18.92 4.69
C SER A 9 12.47 -17.65 4.99
N GLU A 10 12.14 -16.51 4.36
CA GLU A 10 12.86 -15.25 4.48
C GLU A 10 11.95 -14.10 4.90
N VAL A 11 12.57 -13.05 5.41
CA VAL A 11 11.90 -11.78 5.75
C VAL A 11 12.38 -10.70 4.79
N VAL A 12 11.45 -10.02 4.14
CA VAL A 12 11.74 -8.91 3.23
C VAL A 12 11.44 -7.60 3.94
N ILE A 13 12.46 -6.75 4.06
CA ILE A 13 12.34 -5.39 4.57
C ILE A 13 12.36 -4.43 3.39
N GLN A 14 11.37 -3.55 3.32
CA GLN A 14 11.30 -2.47 2.34
C GLN A 14 11.15 -1.14 3.07
N GLY A 15 11.75 -0.07 2.57
CA GLY A 15 11.64 1.22 3.24
C GLY A 15 12.54 2.29 2.64
N PRO A 16 12.39 3.54 3.10
CA PRO A 16 13.26 4.61 2.69
C PRO A 16 14.66 4.44 3.31
N VAL A 17 15.67 4.90 2.57
CA VAL A 17 17.02 5.16 3.05
C VAL A 17 17.09 6.64 3.32
N CYS A 18 17.55 7.02 4.52
CA CYS A 18 17.50 8.39 4.98
C CYS A 18 18.88 8.87 5.39
N ASP A 19 19.11 10.17 5.21
CA ASP A 19 20.15 10.93 5.90
C ASP A 19 19.42 11.82 6.90
N SER A 20 19.54 11.51 8.19
CA SER A 20 18.67 12.02 9.24
C SER A 20 17.19 11.73 8.92
N SER A 21 16.40 12.77 8.64
CA SER A 21 14.99 12.66 8.25
C SER A 21 14.74 12.83 6.75
N GLN A 22 15.75 13.15 5.96
CA GLN A 22 15.60 13.35 4.52
C GLN A 22 15.70 12.00 3.80
N VAL A 23 14.74 11.70 2.93
CA VAL A 23 14.78 10.46 2.14
C VAL A 23 15.74 10.64 0.96
N ILE A 24 16.80 9.83 0.93
CA ILE A 24 17.83 9.82 -0.14
C ILE A 24 17.71 8.61 -1.07
N GLY A 25 16.94 7.59 -0.67
CA GLY A 25 16.80 6.36 -1.44
C GLY A 25 15.72 5.43 -0.90
N TRP A 26 15.60 4.24 -1.49
CA TRP A 26 14.61 3.23 -1.09
C TRP A 26 15.16 1.81 -1.29
N HIS A 27 14.96 0.96 -0.28
CA HIS A 27 15.04 -0.49 -0.41
C HIS A 27 13.68 -1.03 -0.85
N LEU A 28 13.58 -1.52 -2.09
CA LEU A 28 12.35 -2.06 -2.69
C LEU A 28 12.55 -3.53 -3.10
N ASN A 29 11.48 -4.33 -3.05
CA ASN A 29 11.54 -5.72 -3.50
C ASN A 29 11.39 -5.82 -5.03
N LYS A 30 12.33 -6.53 -5.68
CA LYS A 30 12.40 -6.83 -7.12
C LYS A 30 12.05 -5.65 -8.03
N MET A 31 13.08 -4.89 -8.44
CA MET A 31 13.01 -4.03 -9.61
C MET A 31 12.74 -4.88 -10.86
N LYS A 32 11.53 -4.82 -11.40
CA LYS A 32 11.39 -4.88 -12.87
C LYS A 32 11.61 -3.45 -13.37
N ASP A 33 12.51 -3.30 -14.33
CA ASP A 33 13.17 -2.04 -14.70
C ASP A 33 12.24 -0.95 -15.27
N THR A 34 10.96 -1.23 -15.48
CA THR A 34 10.06 -0.36 -16.26
C THR A 34 9.09 0.49 -15.44
N THR A 35 9.00 0.31 -14.12
CA THR A 35 8.01 1.01 -13.28
C THR A 35 8.70 2.01 -12.35
N THR A 36 8.18 3.24 -12.30
CA THR A 36 8.68 4.36 -11.49
C THR A 36 8.87 3.95 -10.01
N LYS A 37 9.90 4.48 -9.34
CA LYS A 37 10.23 4.12 -7.94
C LYS A 37 9.04 4.35 -6.98
N ARG A 38 8.23 5.37 -7.26
CA ARG A 38 7.09 5.80 -6.43
C ARG A 38 5.89 4.86 -6.55
N GLU A 39 5.62 4.32 -7.74
CA GLU A 39 4.60 3.29 -7.96
C GLU A 39 4.86 1.99 -7.18
N LYS A 40 6.07 1.76 -6.67
CA LYS A 40 6.43 0.54 -5.92
C LYS A 40 6.29 0.65 -4.40
N ILE A 41 6.12 1.85 -3.84
CA ILE A 41 5.90 2.01 -2.39
C ILE A 41 4.52 1.45 -2.04
N HIS A 42 4.44 0.49 -1.11
CA HIS A 42 3.15 -0.07 -0.70
C HIS A 42 2.25 1.02 -0.07
N VAL A 43 0.93 0.92 -0.20
CA VAL A 43 -0.01 1.92 0.37
C VAL A 43 0.16 2.14 1.87
N SER A 44 0.54 1.09 2.59
CA SER A 44 0.83 1.16 4.03
C SER A 44 2.22 1.73 4.36
N GLY A 45 3.04 2.05 3.37
CA GLY A 45 4.44 2.48 3.53
C GLY A 45 4.63 3.99 3.55
N PHE A 46 3.57 4.76 3.28
CA PHE A 46 3.60 6.21 3.27
C PHE A 46 2.41 6.80 4.03
N ALA A 47 2.55 8.06 4.43
CA ALA A 47 1.51 8.87 5.02
C ALA A 47 1.67 10.29 4.47
N PHE A 48 0.58 11.07 4.51
CA PHE A 48 0.54 12.41 3.94
C PHE A 48 -0.34 13.31 4.81
N ASN A 49 -0.14 14.63 4.70
CA ASN A 49 -1.00 15.59 5.40
C ASN A 49 -2.40 15.56 4.78
N SER A 50 -3.44 15.41 5.60
CA SER A 50 -4.84 15.37 5.16
C SER A 50 -5.25 16.54 4.27
N SER A 51 -4.60 17.72 4.37
CA SER A 51 -4.83 18.86 3.48
C SER A 51 -4.71 18.50 2.00
N ILE A 52 -3.86 17.51 1.67
CA ILE A 52 -3.67 16.99 0.31
C ILE A 52 -4.95 16.41 -0.26
N LEU A 53 -5.98 16.05 0.53
CA LEU A 53 -7.27 15.53 0.01
C LEU A 53 -8.28 16.63 -0.32
N TRP A 54 -8.08 17.85 0.18
CA TRP A 54 -9.06 18.93 0.09
C TRP A 54 -8.52 20.19 -0.61
N ASP A 55 -7.26 20.16 -1.05
CA ASP A 55 -6.62 21.26 -1.75
C ASP A 55 -7.36 21.63 -3.06
N PRO A 56 -8.05 22.78 -3.11
CA PRO A 56 -8.89 23.15 -4.24
C PRO A 56 -8.09 23.33 -5.55
N GLU A 57 -6.79 23.63 -5.49
CA GLU A 57 -5.94 23.70 -6.68
C GLU A 57 -5.65 22.30 -7.25
N ARG A 58 -5.58 21.28 -6.39
CA ARG A 58 -5.37 19.87 -6.77
C ARG A 58 -6.65 19.13 -7.12
N TRP A 59 -7.76 19.45 -6.45
CA TRP A 59 -9.05 18.75 -6.59
C TRP A 59 -10.13 19.60 -7.27
N GLY A 60 -9.77 20.77 -7.79
CA GLY A 60 -10.66 21.65 -8.55
C GLY A 60 -11.38 20.90 -9.68
N ARG A 61 -12.67 21.22 -9.85
CA ARG A 61 -13.68 20.57 -10.73
C ARG A 61 -13.16 19.39 -11.59
N PRO A 62 -13.18 18.16 -11.06
CA PRO A 62 -13.01 16.97 -11.88
C PRO A 62 -14.11 16.97 -12.93
N SER A 63 -13.77 16.90 -14.21
CA SER A 63 -14.76 16.61 -15.25
C SER A 63 -15.48 15.30 -14.88
N SER A 64 -16.78 15.17 -15.18
CA SER A 64 -17.56 14.03 -14.69
C SER A 64 -17.00 12.66 -15.15
N SER A 65 -16.14 12.65 -16.17
CA SER A 65 -15.38 11.50 -16.67
C SER A 65 -14.22 11.05 -15.79
N GLN A 66 -13.69 11.90 -14.90
CA GLN A 66 -12.61 11.55 -13.95
C GLN A 66 -13.11 11.01 -12.61
N ARG A 67 -14.42 11.11 -12.32
CA ARG A 67 -15.03 10.56 -11.08
C ARG A 67 -14.94 9.03 -10.97
N THR A 68 -14.58 8.35 -12.05
CA THR A 68 -14.53 6.89 -12.18
C THR A 68 -13.14 6.38 -12.55
N SER A 69 -12.07 6.92 -11.94
CA SER A 69 -10.82 6.16 -11.95
C SER A 69 -10.96 4.97 -10.99
N GLN A 70 -10.86 3.76 -11.53
CA GLN A 70 -11.20 2.48 -10.90
C GLN A 70 -10.29 2.07 -9.71
N ASN A 71 -9.47 2.97 -9.16
CA ASN A 71 -8.60 2.65 -8.01
C ASN A 71 -8.23 3.91 -7.22
N SER A 72 -9.10 4.32 -6.28
CA SER A 72 -8.89 5.50 -5.41
C SER A 72 -7.53 5.52 -4.71
N ILE A 73 -6.99 4.33 -4.38
CA ILE A 73 -5.67 4.17 -3.78
C ILE A 73 -4.53 4.61 -4.71
N LYS A 74 -4.64 4.31 -6.02
CA LYS A 74 -3.62 4.72 -7.00
C LYS A 74 -3.59 6.24 -7.12
N PHE A 75 -4.76 6.86 -7.17
CA PHE A 75 -4.89 8.31 -7.30
C PHE A 75 -4.32 9.06 -6.08
N VAL A 76 -4.67 8.63 -4.86
CA VAL A 76 -4.13 9.22 -3.62
C VAL A 76 -2.61 9.11 -3.57
N LYS A 77 -2.08 7.99 -4.07
CA LYS A 77 -0.65 7.74 -4.11
C LYS A 77 0.07 8.69 -5.07
N GLU A 78 -0.46 8.95 -6.25
CA GLU A 78 0.09 9.93 -7.20
C GLU A 78 0.05 11.34 -6.60
N ALA A 79 -1.08 11.74 -6.00
CA ALA A 79 -1.20 13.03 -5.35
C ALA A 79 -0.18 13.22 -4.19
N ALA A 80 -0.01 12.20 -3.35
CA ALA A 80 0.86 12.28 -2.19
C ALA A 80 2.36 12.14 -2.52
N LEU A 81 2.73 11.32 -3.51
CA LEU A 81 4.13 10.99 -3.78
C LEU A 81 4.70 11.69 -5.02
N ASP A 82 3.91 11.90 -6.07
CA ASP A 82 4.43 12.42 -7.34
C ASP A 82 4.45 13.94 -7.40
N VAL A 83 3.50 14.60 -6.76
CA VAL A 83 3.35 16.06 -6.84
C VAL A 83 4.19 16.79 -5.78
N GLU A 84 4.49 16.16 -4.65
CA GLU A 84 5.29 16.80 -3.58
C GLU A 84 6.80 16.81 -3.87
N GLY A 85 7.27 15.99 -4.83
CA GLY A 85 8.68 15.86 -5.18
C GLY A 85 9.50 15.07 -4.15
N GLU A 86 10.55 14.39 -4.61
CA GLU A 86 11.42 13.54 -3.77
C GLU A 86 12.09 14.32 -2.62
N THR A 87 12.33 15.62 -2.81
CA THR A 87 12.99 16.49 -1.83
C THR A 87 12.13 16.81 -0.60
N LYS A 88 10.81 16.61 -0.68
CA LYS A 88 9.88 16.87 0.42
C LYS A 88 9.55 15.63 1.26
N LEU A 89 9.94 14.45 0.77
CA LEU A 89 9.67 13.19 1.49
C LEU A 89 10.50 13.11 2.76
N LYS A 90 9.81 12.88 3.88
CA LYS A 90 10.43 12.71 5.18
C LYS A 90 10.37 11.26 5.67
N GLY A 91 11.52 10.83 6.17
CA GLY A 91 11.71 9.61 6.89
C GLY A 91 10.99 9.60 8.24
N ILE A 92 10.34 8.49 8.56
CA ILE A 92 9.78 8.24 9.89
C ILE A 92 10.25 6.85 10.33
N PRO A 93 10.87 6.70 11.52
CA PRO A 93 11.21 7.77 12.47
C PRO A 93 12.29 8.71 11.93
N ALA A 94 12.33 9.93 12.47
CA ALA A 94 13.26 10.98 12.01
C ALA A 94 14.74 10.64 12.25
N GLN A 95 15.05 9.67 13.12
CA GLN A 95 16.40 9.14 13.28
C GLN A 95 16.66 8.04 12.24
N GLU A 96 17.19 8.43 11.08
CA GLU A 96 17.76 7.56 10.06
C GLU A 96 16.82 6.48 9.51
N CYS A 97 15.50 6.65 9.62
CA CYS A 97 14.53 5.64 9.17
C CYS A 97 14.76 4.24 9.75
N SER A 98 15.40 4.19 10.93
CA SER A 98 16.02 2.99 11.52
C SER A 98 15.03 1.96 12.10
N LYS A 99 13.73 2.25 12.08
CA LYS A 99 12.71 1.38 12.70
C LYS A 99 11.74 0.83 11.68
N ILE A 100 11.46 -0.46 11.84
CA ILE A 100 10.31 -1.13 11.25
C ILE A 100 9.09 -0.73 12.06
N MET A 101 8.09 -0.14 11.38
CA MET A 101 6.87 0.33 12.02
C MET A 101 5.61 -0.25 11.35
N VAL A 102 5.78 -1.06 10.30
CA VAL A 102 4.69 -1.74 9.61
C VAL A 102 5.06 -3.20 9.40
N TRP A 103 4.15 -4.09 9.76
CA TRP A 103 4.27 -5.52 9.52
C TRP A 103 3.08 -5.97 8.68
N ARG A 104 3.36 -6.49 7.49
CA ARG A 104 2.36 -7.15 6.66
C ARG A 104 2.42 -8.64 6.90
N LEU A 105 1.74 -9.10 7.92
CA LEU A 105 1.68 -10.52 8.25
C LEU A 105 0.62 -11.22 7.40
N ARG A 106 0.91 -12.46 6.96
CA ARG A 106 -0.11 -13.34 6.39
C ARG A 106 -0.63 -14.20 7.52
N LEU A 107 -1.86 -13.94 7.94
CA LEU A 107 -2.54 -14.79 8.90
C LEU A 107 -3.22 -15.95 8.15
N PRO A 108 -3.11 -17.20 8.64
CA PRO A 108 -3.84 -18.31 8.06
C PRO A 108 -5.35 -18.05 8.20
N ALA A 109 -6.11 -18.32 7.14
CA ALA A 109 -7.57 -18.34 7.26
C ALA A 109 -7.96 -19.47 8.21
N THR A 110 -8.81 -19.18 9.20
CA THR A 110 -9.42 -20.24 9.99
C THR A 110 -10.27 -21.10 9.05
N ALA A 111 -10.05 -22.41 9.07
CA ALA A 111 -10.90 -23.32 8.33
C ALA A 111 -12.29 -23.30 8.98
N THR A 112 -13.22 -22.53 8.44
CA THR A 112 -14.63 -22.71 8.77
C THR A 112 -15.02 -24.08 8.23
N THR A 113 -15.17 -25.07 9.12
CA THR A 113 -15.75 -26.36 8.79
C THR A 113 -17.13 -26.08 8.18
N LYS A 114 -17.25 -26.20 6.86
CA LYS A 114 -18.57 -26.24 6.21
C LYS A 114 -19.21 -27.53 6.69
N ASN A 115 -20.06 -27.45 7.72
CA ASN A 115 -20.96 -28.54 8.04
C ASN A 115 -21.86 -28.72 6.82
N VAL A 116 -21.49 -29.66 5.96
CA VAL A 116 -22.33 -30.17 4.89
C VAL A 116 -23.50 -30.85 5.58
N VAL A 117 -24.63 -30.16 5.65
CA VAL A 117 -25.91 -30.80 5.96
C VAL A 117 -26.17 -31.80 4.84
N PRO A 118 -26.36 -33.10 5.12
CA PRO A 118 -26.73 -34.05 4.08
C PRO A 118 -28.11 -33.67 3.59
N SER A 119 -28.23 -33.29 2.32
CA SER A 119 -29.53 -33.18 1.66
C SER A 119 -30.12 -34.60 1.58
N SER A 120 -31.15 -34.87 2.38
CA SER A 120 -31.97 -36.07 2.23
C SER A 120 -32.58 -36.09 0.83
N SER A 121 -32.25 -37.11 0.07
CA SER A 121 -32.92 -37.46 -1.18
C SER A 121 -34.38 -37.84 -0.88
N SER A 122 -35.33 -37.06 -1.41
CA SER A 122 -36.70 -37.53 -1.61
C SER A 122 -36.89 -37.77 -3.11
N SER A 123 -36.84 -39.05 -3.47
CA SER A 123 -37.29 -39.59 -4.74
C SER A 123 -38.82 -39.60 -4.76
N ASP A 124 -39.44 -38.74 -5.56
CA ASP A 124 -40.87 -38.87 -5.89
C ASP A 124 -40.99 -39.40 -7.33
N SER A 125 -41.44 -40.65 -7.41
CA SER A 125 -41.96 -41.31 -8.61
C SER A 125 -43.47 -41.44 -8.45
N ASN A 126 -44.22 -40.73 -9.28
CA ASN A 126 -45.42 -41.21 -10.00
C ASN A 126 -45.98 -40.09 -10.87
#